data_AF-A0ABD0ZHE2-F1
#
_entry.id   AF-A0ABD0ZHE2-F1
#
_cell.length_a   1.000
_cell.length_b   1.000
_cell.length_c   1.000
_cell.angle_alpha   90.00
_cell.angle_beta   90.00
_cell.angle_gamma   90.00
#
_symmetry.space_group_name_H-M   'P 1'
#
loop_
_entity.id
_entity.type
_entity.pdbx_description
1 polymer ?
#
loop_
_entity_poly.entity_id
_entity_poly.type
_entity_poly.pdbx_seq_one_letter_code
_entity_poly.pdbx_strand_id
1 'polypeptide(L)'
;MFCDSRSGDKRLRRSFSNTLESKENIFQGVKVSRWLDYDNWSGSNKATPHVERIPCQHDNAVFPAGSSFAVEQPPVPVAISKFILGKEIMYGKILEEFLSSELGQREFPKPVSFSDLPNILATNYGECQHSSRGCECDTYQLQEYVCVKQCPRAPCFHPVKPLGFCCHICALSDDG
;
A
#
# COMPACT_ATOMS: atom_id res chain seq x y z
N MET A 1 23.90 44.42 -9.30
CA MET A 1 24.17 44.31 -7.86
C MET A 1 24.69 42.90 -7.63
N PHE A 2 25.99 42.78 -7.36
CA PHE A 2 26.69 41.51 -7.17
C PHE A 2 26.46 41.01 -5.75
N CYS A 3 26.25 39.70 -5.60
CA CYS A 3 26.72 38.94 -4.45
C CYS A 3 27.33 37.64 -4.97
N ASP A 4 28.66 37.63 -5.08
CA ASP A 4 29.46 36.41 -5.02
C ASP A 4 29.93 36.27 -3.57
N SER A 5 29.74 35.09 -2.98
CA SER A 5 30.60 34.55 -1.93
C SER A 5 30.34 33.07 -1.73
N ARG A 6 31.38 32.31 -2.05
CA ARG A 6 31.59 30.88 -1.81
C ARG A 6 31.11 30.42 -0.42
N SER A 7 30.28 29.38 -0.41
CA SER A 7 30.24 28.41 0.69
C SER A 7 30.22 27.03 0.06
N GLY A 8 31.19 26.20 0.44
CA GLY A 8 31.36 24.85 -0.07
C GLY A 8 30.23 23.96 0.39
N ASP A 9 29.20 23.83 -0.44
CA ASP A 9 28.20 22.80 -0.26
C ASP A 9 28.62 21.59 -1.09
N LYS A 10 29.16 20.57 -0.39
CA LYS A 10 29.27 19.22 -0.92
C LYS A 10 27.83 18.75 -1.17
N ARG A 11 27.28 19.14 -2.32
CA ARG A 11 26.07 18.54 -2.88
C ARG A 11 26.36 17.05 -2.94
N LEU A 12 25.87 16.32 -1.94
CA LEU A 12 25.55 14.92 -2.08
C LEU A 12 24.63 14.88 -3.29
N ARG A 13 25.22 14.58 -4.45
CA ARG A 13 24.48 13.99 -5.55
C ARG A 13 23.95 12.69 -4.95
N ARG A 14 22.76 12.75 -4.36
CA ARG A 14 21.91 11.57 -4.28
C ARG A 14 21.77 11.13 -5.71
N SER A 15 22.56 10.14 -6.09
CA SER A 15 22.29 9.32 -7.24
C SER A 15 20.87 8.83 -6.99
N PHE A 16 19.91 9.47 -7.67
CA PHE A 16 18.65 8.80 -7.93
C PHE A 16 19.07 7.64 -8.82
N SER A 17 19.22 6.47 -8.20
CA SER A 17 19.23 5.22 -8.93
C SER A 17 17.91 5.21 -9.69
N ASN A 18 17.97 5.34 -11.01
CA ASN A 18 16.86 5.01 -11.90
C ASN A 18 16.70 3.49 -11.93
N THR A 19 16.54 2.87 -10.77
CA THR A 19 16.03 1.51 -10.67
C THR A 19 14.51 1.64 -10.74
N LEU A 20 14.02 1.39 -11.95
CA LEU A 20 12.82 0.63 -12.25
C LEU A 20 12.63 -0.46 -11.18
N GLU A 21 11.99 -0.12 -10.06
CA GLU A 21 11.71 -1.04 -8.97
C GLU A 21 10.24 -0.87 -8.58
N SER A 22 9.49 -1.97 -8.65
CA SER A 22 8.13 -2.05 -8.13
C SER A 22 8.11 -1.54 -6.69
N LYS A 23 7.09 -0.74 -6.33
CA LYS A 23 6.94 -0.26 -4.96
C LYS A 23 6.71 -1.44 -4.02
N GLU A 24 7.59 -1.59 -3.06
CA GLU A 24 7.43 -2.57 -1.98
C GLU A 24 6.51 -2.00 -0.90
N ASN A 25 5.42 -2.69 -0.62
CA ASN A 25 4.64 -2.47 0.58
C ASN A 25 4.99 -3.56 1.58
N ILE A 26 5.88 -3.25 2.51
CA ILE A 26 6.26 -4.16 3.58
C ILE A 26 5.17 -4.12 4.65
N PHE A 27 4.66 -5.28 4.99
CA PHE A 27 3.69 -5.49 6.05
C PHE A 27 4.35 -5.30 7.42
N GLN A 28 3.72 -4.49 8.27
CA GLN A 28 4.23 -4.09 9.59
C GLN A 28 3.34 -4.54 10.76
N GLY A 29 2.25 -5.27 10.49
CA GLY A 29 1.33 -5.72 11.52
C GLY A 29 1.97 -6.74 12.48
N VAL A 30 1.76 -6.56 13.78
CA VAL A 30 2.34 -7.39 14.86
C VAL A 30 1.31 -8.25 15.62
N LYS A 31 0.06 -8.32 15.14
CA LYS A 31 -1.08 -9.08 15.70
C LYS A 31 -2.03 -9.56 14.58
N VAL A 32 -3.20 -10.12 14.93
CA VAL A 32 -4.32 -10.26 13.99
C VAL A 32 -4.60 -8.90 13.37
N SER A 33 -4.39 -8.82 12.07
CA SER A 33 -4.38 -7.61 11.28
C SER A 33 -5.26 -7.80 10.06
N ARG A 34 -5.68 -6.71 9.42
CA ARG A 34 -6.48 -6.78 8.20
C ARG A 34 -5.66 -6.26 7.04
N TRP A 35 -5.73 -6.93 5.89
CA TRP A 35 -5.05 -6.48 4.67
C TRP A 35 -5.43 -5.04 4.31
N LEU A 36 -6.72 -4.71 4.43
CA LEU A 36 -7.26 -3.39 4.08
C LEU A 36 -7.06 -2.30 5.15
N ASP A 37 -6.38 -2.61 6.25
CA ASP A 37 -5.96 -1.58 7.18
C ASP A 37 -4.68 -0.90 6.65
N TYR A 38 -4.85 0.32 6.16
CA TYR A 38 -3.79 1.12 5.55
C TYR A 38 -2.58 1.41 6.45
N ASP A 39 -2.71 1.30 7.79
CA ASP A 39 -1.58 1.53 8.71
C ASP A 39 -0.67 0.31 8.85
N ASN A 40 -1.06 -0.85 8.30
CA ASN A 40 -0.24 -2.06 8.32
C ASN A 40 0.82 -2.09 7.20
N TRP A 41 0.87 -1.08 6.33
CA TRP A 41 1.72 -1.06 5.15
C TRP A 41 2.66 0.16 5.13
N SER A 42 3.91 -0.09 4.78
CA SER A 42 4.99 0.90 4.87
C SER A 42 5.26 1.72 3.60
N GLY A 43 4.70 1.35 2.45
CA GLY A 43 5.06 1.94 1.16
C GLY A 43 4.47 3.34 0.89
N SER A 44 3.90 4.01 1.89
CA SER A 44 3.17 5.26 1.70
C SER A 44 3.47 6.30 2.79
N ASN A 45 3.00 7.53 2.59
CA ASN A 45 3.17 8.61 3.56
C ASN A 45 1.83 9.30 3.87
N LYS A 46 1.86 10.28 4.78
CA LYS A 46 0.65 10.98 5.25
C LYS A 46 -0.11 11.72 4.14
N ALA A 47 0.55 12.07 3.03
CA ALA A 47 -0.05 12.73 1.88
C ALA A 47 -0.63 11.74 0.85
N THR A 48 -0.32 10.44 0.95
CA THR A 48 -0.92 9.41 0.10
C THR A 48 -2.38 9.19 0.52
N PRO A 49 -3.36 9.14 -0.41
CA PRO A 49 -4.73 8.73 -0.10
C PRO A 49 -4.77 7.40 0.63
N HIS A 50 -5.63 7.28 1.65
CA HIS A 50 -5.70 6.09 2.50
C HIS A 50 -5.96 4.81 1.69
N VAL A 51 -6.80 4.87 0.66
CA VAL A 51 -7.06 3.74 -0.24
C VAL A 51 -5.87 3.35 -1.12
N GLU A 52 -4.86 4.22 -1.29
CA GLU A 52 -3.63 3.96 -2.05
C GLU A 52 -2.44 3.58 -1.15
N ARG A 53 -2.67 3.48 0.16
CA ARG A 53 -1.65 3.03 1.13
C ARG A 53 -1.61 1.51 1.27
N ILE A 54 -2.65 0.82 0.83
CA ILE A 54 -2.68 -0.64 0.71
C ILE A 54 -2.01 -1.06 -0.61
N PRO A 55 -1.43 -2.28 -0.70
CA PRO A 55 -0.83 -2.75 -1.93
C PRO A 55 -1.85 -2.84 -3.07
N CYS A 56 -1.46 -2.37 -4.27
CA CYS A 56 -2.26 -2.40 -5.48
C CYS A 56 -1.55 -3.15 -6.64
N GLN A 57 -2.14 -3.14 -7.84
CA GLN A 57 -1.77 -4.03 -8.96
C GLN A 57 -0.28 -3.99 -9.39
N HIS A 58 0.41 -2.87 -9.17
CA HIS A 58 1.84 -2.69 -9.51
C HIS A 58 2.78 -2.87 -8.33
N ASP A 59 2.23 -3.09 -7.14
CA ASP A 59 2.99 -3.14 -5.91
C ASP A 59 3.33 -4.59 -5.54
N ASN A 60 4.46 -4.75 -4.86
CA ASN A 60 4.81 -6.01 -4.21
C ASN A 60 4.32 -5.99 -2.76
N ALA A 61 3.53 -6.97 -2.35
CA ALA A 61 3.18 -7.16 -0.95
C ALA A 61 4.25 -8.01 -0.28
N VAL A 62 4.95 -7.47 0.72
CA VAL A 62 6.11 -8.11 1.34
C VAL A 62 5.84 -8.44 2.80
N PHE A 63 5.98 -9.71 3.15
CA PHE A 63 5.86 -10.27 4.49
C PHE A 63 7.25 -10.71 4.98
N PRO A 64 7.89 -9.99 5.93
CA PRO A 64 9.27 -10.26 6.34
C PRO A 64 9.49 -11.63 6.99
N ALA A 65 10.61 -12.29 6.68
CA ALA A 65 10.94 -13.57 7.33
C ALA A 65 11.06 -13.43 8.87
N GLY A 66 10.78 -14.53 9.59
CA GLY A 66 10.94 -14.59 11.05
C GLY A 66 9.88 -13.83 11.85
N SER A 67 8.83 -13.35 11.20
CA SER A 67 7.66 -12.75 11.83
C SER A 67 6.49 -13.74 11.78
N SER A 68 5.63 -13.72 12.81
CA SER A 68 4.37 -14.48 12.81
C SER A 68 3.23 -13.54 12.52
N PHE A 69 2.36 -13.91 11.59
CA PHE A 69 1.26 -13.07 11.13
C PHE A 69 -0.06 -13.83 11.18
N ALA A 70 -1.14 -13.07 11.35
CA ALA A 70 -2.48 -13.48 10.99
C ALA A 70 -3.13 -12.28 10.29
N VAL A 71 -3.21 -12.31 8.98
CA VAL A 71 -3.66 -11.20 8.14
C VAL A 71 -4.96 -11.58 7.45
N GLU A 72 -6.07 -11.06 7.95
CA GLU A 72 -7.38 -11.26 7.34
C GLU A 72 -7.35 -10.78 5.89
N GLN A 73 -7.71 -11.69 4.97
CA GLN A 73 -7.81 -11.38 3.55
C GLN A 73 -8.89 -10.33 3.31
N PRO A 74 -8.77 -9.51 2.25
CA PRO A 74 -9.84 -8.62 1.83
C PRO A 74 -11.18 -9.37 1.62
N PRO A 75 -12.32 -8.73 1.88
CA PRO A 75 -13.64 -9.30 1.59
C PRO A 75 -13.96 -9.33 0.08
N VAL A 76 -13.16 -8.63 -0.74
CA VAL A 76 -13.30 -8.59 -2.20
C VAL A 76 -11.93 -8.83 -2.85
N PRO A 77 -11.86 -9.35 -4.09
CA PRO A 77 -10.59 -9.57 -4.75
C PRO A 77 -9.74 -8.28 -4.85
N VAL A 78 -8.46 -8.39 -4.50
CA VAL A 78 -7.45 -7.34 -4.70
C VAL A 78 -6.31 -7.89 -5.55
N ALA A 79 -5.79 -7.07 -6.45
CA ALA A 79 -4.67 -7.42 -7.31
C ALA A 79 -3.38 -6.77 -6.82
N ILE A 80 -2.29 -7.54 -6.86
CA ILE A 80 -0.92 -7.10 -6.62
C ILE A 80 0.00 -7.66 -7.71
N SER A 81 1.23 -7.12 -7.80
CA SER A 81 2.23 -7.64 -8.72
C SER A 81 2.80 -8.96 -8.20
N LYS A 82 3.38 -8.93 -6.99
CA LYS A 82 4.02 -10.10 -6.36
C LYS A 82 3.62 -10.21 -4.90
N PHE A 83 3.45 -11.44 -4.43
CA PHE A 83 3.35 -11.77 -3.02
C PHE A 83 4.68 -12.33 -2.55
N ILE A 84 5.34 -11.67 -1.60
CA ILE A 84 6.68 -12.04 -1.14
C ILE A 84 6.60 -12.46 0.33
N LEU A 85 6.84 -13.73 0.63
CA LEU A 85 6.89 -14.27 1.99
C LEU A 85 8.31 -14.69 2.33
N GLY A 86 9.00 -13.90 3.15
CA GLY A 86 10.42 -14.07 3.42
C GLY A 86 11.26 -13.92 2.15
N LYS A 87 11.69 -15.04 1.56
CA LYS A 87 12.44 -15.09 0.28
C LYS A 87 11.63 -15.68 -0.87
N GLU A 88 10.43 -16.17 -0.58
CA GLU A 88 9.57 -16.82 -1.57
C GLU A 88 8.75 -15.76 -2.30
N ILE A 89 8.78 -15.82 -3.63
CA ILE A 89 7.99 -14.94 -4.50
C ILE A 89 6.90 -15.80 -5.12
N MET A 90 5.65 -15.42 -4.89
CA MET A 90 4.47 -16.15 -5.33
C MET A 90 3.58 -15.27 -6.20
N TYR A 91 3.03 -15.87 -7.25
CA TYR A 91 2.04 -15.29 -8.14
C TYR A 91 1.25 -16.38 -8.86
N GLY A 92 0.10 -16.03 -9.43
CA GLY A 92 -0.81 -16.94 -10.11
C GLY A 92 -1.18 -18.15 -9.24
N LYS A 93 -1.13 -19.35 -9.84
CA LYS A 93 -1.52 -20.60 -9.19
C LYS A 93 -0.67 -20.94 -7.95
N ILE A 94 0.60 -20.53 -7.93
CA ILE A 94 1.49 -20.80 -6.78
C ILE A 94 0.96 -20.08 -5.53
N LEU A 95 0.55 -18.82 -5.68
CA LEU A 95 -0.06 -18.07 -4.58
C LEU A 95 -1.41 -18.67 -4.18
N GLU A 96 -2.23 -19.07 -5.14
CA GLU A 96 -3.54 -19.67 -4.89
C GLU A 96 -3.43 -20.97 -4.08
N GLU A 97 -2.50 -21.85 -4.45
CA GLU A 97 -2.19 -23.09 -3.73
C GLU A 97 -1.68 -22.81 -2.33
N PHE A 98 -0.80 -21.83 -2.16
CA PHE A 98 -0.31 -21.41 -0.84
C PHE A 98 -1.44 -20.90 0.05
N LEU A 99 -2.24 -19.93 -0.42
CA LEU A 99 -3.34 -19.35 0.35
C LEU A 99 -4.44 -20.37 0.69
N SER A 100 -4.55 -21.44 -0.08
CA SER A 100 -5.48 -22.55 0.17
C SER A 100 -4.90 -23.63 1.10
N SER A 101 -3.59 -23.65 1.32
CA SER A 101 -2.93 -24.59 2.24
C SER A 101 -3.31 -24.31 3.71
N GLU A 102 -3.13 -25.30 4.60
CA GLU A 102 -3.37 -25.12 6.04
C GLU A 102 -2.55 -23.98 6.64
N LEU A 103 -1.29 -23.84 6.21
CA LEU A 103 -0.42 -22.74 6.62
C LEU A 103 -0.96 -21.39 6.12
N GLY A 104 -1.31 -21.32 4.83
CA GLY A 104 -1.86 -20.12 4.22
C GLY A 104 -3.18 -19.68 4.85
N GLN A 105 -4.08 -20.61 5.17
CA GLN A 105 -5.35 -20.28 5.86
C GLN A 105 -5.13 -19.83 7.30
N ARG A 106 -4.07 -20.30 7.97
CA ARG A 106 -3.72 -19.85 9.32
C ARG A 106 -3.09 -18.46 9.33
N GLU A 107 -2.18 -18.19 8.40
CA GLU A 107 -1.48 -16.90 8.30
C GLU A 107 -2.31 -15.84 7.58
N PHE A 108 -3.17 -16.25 6.65
CA PHE A 108 -4.02 -15.41 5.81
C PHE A 108 -5.48 -15.90 5.85
N PRO A 109 -6.15 -15.85 7.02
CA PRO A 109 -7.52 -16.32 7.15
C PRO A 109 -8.47 -15.51 6.28
N LYS A 110 -9.48 -16.18 5.73
CA LYS A 110 -10.58 -15.53 5.04
C LYS A 110 -11.65 -15.08 6.03
N PRO A 111 -12.38 -14.00 5.74
CA PRO A 111 -13.58 -13.70 6.50
C PRO A 111 -14.64 -14.80 6.25
N VAL A 112 -15.45 -15.08 7.27
CA VAL A 112 -16.29 -16.30 7.43
C VAL A 112 -17.40 -16.49 6.36
N SER A 113 -17.57 -15.54 5.44
CA SER A 113 -18.72 -15.47 4.51
C SER A 113 -18.34 -15.51 3.02
N PHE A 114 -17.12 -15.91 2.69
CA PHE A 114 -16.57 -15.80 1.33
C PHE A 114 -16.24 -17.15 0.69
N SER A 115 -16.19 -17.12 -0.65
CA SER A 115 -15.80 -18.23 -1.55
C SER A 115 -14.55 -19.00 -1.10
N ASP A 116 -14.45 -20.27 -1.50
CA ASP A 116 -13.25 -21.10 -1.34
C ASP A 116 -12.04 -20.57 -2.13
N LEU A 117 -12.22 -19.59 -3.02
CA LEU A 117 -11.13 -18.90 -3.72
C LEU A 117 -10.50 -17.77 -2.89
N PRO A 118 -9.17 -17.59 -2.94
CA PRO A 118 -8.50 -16.49 -2.24
C PRO A 118 -8.85 -15.13 -2.86
N ASN A 119 -8.89 -14.10 -2.02
CA ASN A 119 -9.17 -12.72 -2.43
C ASN A 119 -7.90 -11.91 -2.70
N ILE A 120 -6.72 -12.51 -2.56
CA ILE A 120 -5.45 -11.87 -2.91
C ILE A 120 -4.95 -12.51 -4.20
N LEU A 121 -4.85 -11.71 -5.26
CA LEU A 121 -4.44 -12.14 -6.59
C LEU A 121 -3.11 -11.48 -6.92
N ALA A 122 -2.07 -12.28 -7.18
CA ALA A 122 -0.79 -11.77 -7.68
C ALA A 122 -0.66 -12.11 -9.17
N THR A 123 -0.60 -11.07 -10.02
CA THR A 123 -0.68 -11.22 -11.48
C THR A 123 0.68 -11.15 -12.17
N ASN A 124 1.75 -10.85 -11.42
CA ASN A 124 3.08 -10.54 -11.97
C ASN A 124 3.02 -9.45 -13.05
N TYR A 125 2.14 -8.46 -12.86
CA TYR A 125 2.02 -7.30 -13.76
C TYR A 125 3.35 -6.55 -13.89
N GLY A 126 4.18 -6.65 -12.86
CA GLY A 126 5.46 -5.95 -12.80
C GLY A 126 5.24 -4.47 -12.56
N GLU A 127 6.20 -3.70 -13.02
CA GLU A 127 6.28 -2.27 -12.73
C GLU A 127 5.32 -1.44 -13.56
N CYS A 128 5.01 -0.25 -13.03
CA CYS A 128 4.33 0.76 -13.80
C CYS A 128 5.19 1.20 -14.99
N GLN A 129 4.80 0.81 -16.21
CA GLN A 129 5.52 1.16 -17.44
C GLN A 129 5.48 2.66 -17.77
N HIS A 130 4.57 3.41 -17.15
CA HIS A 130 4.40 4.84 -17.34
C HIS A 130 4.99 5.66 -16.18
N SER A 131 6.27 5.43 -15.85
CA SER A 131 6.93 6.06 -14.68
C SER A 131 6.84 7.59 -14.63
N SER A 132 6.76 8.28 -15.77
CA SER A 132 6.62 9.74 -15.85
C SER A 132 5.21 10.27 -15.56
N ARG A 133 4.18 9.43 -15.73
CA ARG A 133 2.77 9.78 -15.45
C ARG A 133 2.22 9.08 -14.19
N GLY A 134 2.93 8.06 -13.71
CA GLY A 134 2.41 7.13 -12.72
C GLY A 134 1.40 6.15 -13.33
N CYS A 135 0.99 5.21 -12.50
CA CYS A 135 -0.11 4.31 -12.78
C CYS A 135 -1.12 4.44 -11.65
N GLU A 136 -2.40 4.36 -12.01
CA GLU A 136 -3.48 4.37 -11.04
C GLU A 136 -3.52 3.03 -10.30
N CYS A 137 -3.72 3.07 -8.98
CA CYS A 137 -3.89 1.87 -8.18
C CYS A 137 -5.29 1.25 -8.31
N ASP A 138 -6.28 2.04 -8.77
CA ASP A 138 -7.69 1.67 -8.90
C ASP A 138 -8.22 0.95 -7.65
N THR A 139 -8.05 1.59 -6.48
CA THR A 139 -8.48 1.09 -5.17
C THR A 139 -9.60 1.92 -4.55
N TYR A 140 -10.14 2.90 -5.28
CA TYR A 140 -11.17 3.80 -4.77
C TYR A 140 -12.47 3.09 -4.41
N GLN A 141 -12.84 2.04 -5.15
CA GLN A 141 -13.94 1.13 -4.86
C GLN A 141 -13.79 0.38 -3.52
N LEU A 142 -12.58 0.33 -2.95
CA LEU A 142 -12.32 -0.28 -1.64
C LEU A 142 -12.53 0.69 -0.48
N GLN A 143 -12.93 1.94 -0.74
CA GLN A 143 -12.99 3.00 0.27
C GLN A 143 -13.85 2.62 1.49
N GLU A 144 -14.99 1.97 1.30
CA GLU A 144 -15.86 1.55 2.42
C GLU A 144 -15.20 0.50 3.34
N TYR A 145 -14.39 -0.40 2.76
CA TYR A 145 -13.67 -1.44 3.51
C TYR A 145 -12.39 -0.92 4.17
N VAL A 146 -11.72 0.04 3.52
CA VAL A 146 -10.50 0.68 4.03
C VAL A 146 -10.83 1.68 5.15
N CYS A 147 -11.92 2.44 4.99
CA CYS A 147 -12.29 3.55 5.87
C CYS A 147 -13.21 3.16 7.02
N VAL A 148 -12.88 2.08 7.73
CA VAL A 148 -13.65 1.64 8.92
C VAL A 148 -13.23 2.34 10.21
N LYS A 149 -12.08 3.02 10.21
CA LYS A 149 -11.54 3.73 11.38
C LYS A 149 -12.28 5.05 11.59
N GLN A 150 -12.52 5.40 12.85
CA GLN A 150 -13.09 6.70 13.19
C GLN A 150 -12.09 7.81 12.88
N CYS A 151 -12.56 8.86 12.24
CA CYS A 151 -11.74 10.01 11.89
C CYS A 151 -11.71 11.03 13.02
N PRO A 152 -10.52 11.52 13.43
CA PRO A 152 -10.45 12.66 14.32
C PRO A 152 -11.02 13.90 13.62
N ARG A 153 -11.55 14.83 14.42
CA ARG A 153 -11.99 16.12 13.90
C ARG A 153 -10.79 16.91 13.38
N ALA A 154 -10.88 17.40 12.15
CA ALA A 154 -9.85 18.24 11.56
C ALA A 154 -9.75 19.59 12.32
N PRO A 155 -8.53 20.07 12.66
CA PRO A 155 -8.31 21.28 13.45
C PRO A 155 -8.35 22.58 12.61
N CYS A 156 -9.32 22.69 11.69
CA CYS A 156 -9.49 23.85 10.80
C CYS A 156 -10.97 24.12 10.52
N PHE A 157 -11.27 25.33 10.07
CA PHE A 157 -12.64 25.80 9.87
C PHE A 157 -13.29 25.24 8.59
N HIS A 158 -12.52 25.12 7.50
CA HIS A 158 -12.97 24.57 6.22
C HIS A 158 -12.17 23.30 5.85
N PRO A 159 -12.41 22.18 6.53
CA PRO A 159 -11.69 20.95 6.25
C PRO A 159 -12.18 20.34 4.93
N VAL A 160 -11.25 19.82 4.14
CA VAL A 160 -11.55 19.16 2.85
C VAL A 160 -11.37 17.66 2.97
N LYS A 161 -12.13 16.88 2.21
CA LYS A 161 -11.92 15.42 2.09
C LYS A 161 -11.48 15.09 0.66
N PRO A 162 -10.17 15.00 0.40
CA PRO A 162 -9.67 14.62 -0.92
C PRO A 162 -10.12 13.21 -1.30
N LEU A 163 -10.12 12.92 -2.60
CA LEU A 163 -10.43 11.61 -3.13
C LEU A 163 -9.52 10.54 -2.50
N GLY A 164 -10.10 9.41 -2.09
CA GLY A 164 -9.37 8.29 -1.50
C GLY A 164 -8.91 8.51 -0.05
N PHE A 165 -9.16 9.68 0.55
CA PHE A 165 -8.91 9.89 1.98
C PHE A 165 -10.13 9.47 2.80
N CYS A 166 -9.92 8.70 3.87
CA CYS A 166 -10.97 8.39 4.83
C CYS A 166 -11.41 9.62 5.63
N CYS A 167 -10.45 10.45 6.05
CA CYS A 167 -10.66 11.57 6.95
C CYS A 167 -10.52 12.91 6.25
N HIS A 168 -11.23 13.91 6.76
CA HIS A 168 -11.00 15.29 6.33
C HIS A 168 -9.63 15.76 6.80
N ILE A 169 -8.98 16.59 5.98
CA ILE A 169 -7.69 17.20 6.26
C ILE A 169 -7.79 18.72 6.14
N CYS A 170 -6.83 19.41 6.74
CA CYS A 170 -6.66 20.84 6.57
C CYS A 170 -5.77 21.09 5.35
N ALA A 171 -6.32 21.78 4.35
CA ALA A 171 -5.57 22.30 3.22
C ALA A 171 -5.45 23.82 3.36
N LEU A 172 -4.44 24.40 2.71
CA LEU A 172 -4.43 25.83 2.45
C LEU A 172 -5.53 26.12 1.42
N SER A 173 -6.45 27.03 1.73
CA SER A 173 -7.34 27.60 0.71
C SER A 173 -6.53 28.62 -0.09
N ASP A 174 -6.47 28.45 -1.41
CA ASP A 174 -6.12 29.54 -2.32
C ASP A 174 -7.36 30.44 -2.45
N ASP A 175 -7.57 31.29 -1.45
CA ASP A 175 -8.54 32.38 -1.56
C ASP A 175 -7.88 33.49 -2.38
N GLY A 176 -8.17 33.46 -3.70
CA GLY A 176 -7.64 34.40 -4.70
C GLY A 176 -8.09 35.84 -4.54
#